data_AF-A0A836GQ83-F1
#
_entry.id   AF-A0A836GQ83-F1
#
_cell.length_a   1.000
_cell.length_b   1.000
_cell.length_c   1.000
_cell.angle_alpha   90.00
_cell.angle_beta   90.00
_cell.angle_gamma   90.00
#
_symmetry.space_group_name_H-M   'P 1'
#
loop_
_entity.id
_entity.type
_entity.pdbx_description
1 polymer ?
#
loop_
_entity_poly.entity_id
_entity_poly.type
_entity_poly.pdbx_seq_one_letter_code
_entity_poly.pdbx_strand_id
1 'polypeptide(L)'
;MTTVRYWSNEFKRGCSSVLDDEELPGRPADVVTEEIVKKVHDMIFADRRMKVHEVAEAVGVYGTASNILHDNLEMKKLSAQWVPRLLTMHRLTPPQSLLPN
;
A
#
# COMPACT_ATOMS: atom_id res chain seq x y z
N MET A 1 -43.74 -1.40 -2.09
CA MET A 1 -43.19 -0.05 -1.82
C MET A 1 -43.12 0.18 -0.32
N THR A 2 -42.02 -0.22 0.31
CA THR A 2 -41.89 -0.29 1.78
C THR A 2 -40.85 0.69 2.33
N THR A 3 -39.82 1.02 1.54
CA THR A 3 -38.77 1.97 1.89
C THR A 3 -39.27 3.40 2.06
N VAL A 4 -40.16 3.88 1.18
CA VAL A 4 -40.73 5.25 1.28
C VAL A 4 -41.58 5.42 2.55
N ARG A 5 -42.36 4.39 2.91
CA ARG A 5 -43.18 4.41 4.13
C ARG A 5 -42.32 4.34 5.39
N TYR A 6 -41.25 3.55 5.36
CA TYR A 6 -40.28 3.44 6.45
C TYR A 6 -39.62 4.78 6.76
N TRP A 7 -38.99 5.41 5.75
CA TRP A 7 -38.34 6.71 5.89
C TRP A 7 -39.30 7.84 6.28
N SER A 8 -40.53 7.82 5.74
CA SER A 8 -41.57 8.80 6.12
C SER A 8 -41.99 8.69 7.59
N ASN A 9 -41.91 7.50 8.18
CA ASN A 9 -42.25 7.28 9.59
C ASN A 9 -41.10 7.65 10.52
N GLU A 10 -39.85 7.34 10.15
CA GLU A 10 -38.65 7.73 10.91
C GLU A 10 -38.47 9.24 10.96
N PHE A 11 -38.71 9.93 9.85
CA PHE A 11 -38.69 11.40 9.81
C PHE A 11 -39.73 12.01 10.76
N LYS A 12 -40.94 11.42 10.84
CA LYS A 12 -41.99 11.85 11.77
C LYS A 12 -41.65 11.54 13.23
N ARG A 13 -40.83 10.53 13.49
CA ARG A 13 -40.35 10.16 14.83
C ARG A 13 -39.21 11.07 15.34
N GLY A 14 -38.73 12.00 14.51
CA GLY A 14 -37.68 12.94 14.87
C GLY A 14 -36.26 12.40 14.66
N CYS A 15 -36.12 11.22 14.05
CA CYS A 15 -34.84 10.73 13.53
C CYS A 15 -34.45 11.54 12.29
N SER A 16 -33.66 12.60 12.49
CA SER A 16 -33.02 13.38 11.43
C SER A 16 -31.59 12.90 11.12
N SER A 17 -31.11 11.89 11.83
CA SER A 17 -29.79 11.29 11.62
C SER A 17 -29.83 10.28 10.47
N VAL A 18 -29.13 10.61 9.38
CA VAL A 18 -28.74 9.66 8.31
C VAL A 18 -27.74 8.61 8.81
N LEU A 19 -27.36 8.68 10.10
CA LEU A 19 -26.24 7.98 10.74
C LEU A 19 -26.68 6.77 11.58
N ASP A 20 -27.94 6.36 11.48
CA ASP A 20 -28.41 5.05 12.00
C ASP A 20 -28.48 4.03 10.85
N ASP A 21 -27.66 4.23 9.81
CA ASP A 21 -27.06 3.08 9.14
C ASP A 21 -26.26 2.39 10.23
N GLU A 22 -26.93 1.45 10.92
CA GLU A 22 -26.34 0.27 11.58
C GLU A 22 -24.94 0.11 11.03
N GLU A 23 -23.89 0.21 11.87
CA GLU A 23 -22.50 0.03 11.43
C GLU A 23 -22.49 -1.15 10.47
N LEU A 24 -22.50 -0.86 9.16
CA LEU A 24 -22.61 -1.87 8.12
C LEU A 24 -21.45 -2.78 8.46
N PRO A 25 -21.67 -4.05 8.86
CA PRO A 25 -20.63 -4.86 9.45
C PRO A 25 -19.50 -4.85 8.44
N GLY A 26 -18.51 -3.99 8.74
CA GLY A 26 -17.49 -3.64 7.80
C GLY A 26 -16.79 -4.95 7.54
N ARG A 27 -16.69 -5.32 6.26
CA ARG A 27 -16.10 -6.58 5.80
C ARG A 27 -15.07 -7.08 6.81
N PRO A 28 -15.25 -8.28 7.39
CA PRO A 28 -14.55 -8.65 8.61
C PRO A 28 -13.05 -8.39 8.46
N ALA A 29 -12.52 -7.55 9.35
CA ALA A 29 -11.09 -7.26 9.48
C ALA A 29 -10.30 -8.46 10.04
N ASP A 30 -10.84 -9.68 9.92
CA ASP A 30 -10.40 -10.88 10.64
C ASP A 30 -9.55 -11.82 9.77
N VAL A 31 -9.28 -11.43 8.51
CA VAL A 31 -8.36 -12.20 7.64
C VAL A 31 -6.91 -11.74 7.80
N VAL A 32 -6.66 -10.66 8.55
CA VAL A 32 -5.30 -10.18 8.81
C VAL A 32 -4.79 -10.80 10.12
N THR A 33 -4.36 -12.05 10.06
CA THR A 33 -3.65 -12.67 11.19
C THR A 33 -2.24 -12.11 11.32
N GLU A 34 -1.67 -12.15 12.52
CA GLU A 34 -0.27 -11.74 12.75
C GLU A 34 0.72 -12.54 11.86
N GLU A 35 0.40 -13.79 11.55
CA GLU A 35 1.17 -14.62 10.62
C GLU A 35 1.22 -14.04 9.21
N ILE A 36 0.09 -13.53 8.71
CA ILE A 36 -0.01 -12.87 7.41
C ILE A 36 0.79 -11.57 7.42
N VAL A 37 0.67 -10.75 8.48
CA VAL A 37 1.44 -9.51 8.62
C VAL A 37 2.94 -9.80 8.59
N LYS A 38 3.39 -10.82 9.32
CA LYS A 38 4.79 -11.25 9.35
C LYS A 38 5.27 -11.75 7.98
N LYS A 39 4.47 -12.57 7.30
CA LYS A 39 4.79 -13.05 5.94
C LYS A 39 4.93 -11.89 4.96
N VAL A 40 4.02 -10.91 4.99
CA VAL A 40 4.09 -9.69 4.18
C VAL A 40 5.36 -8.90 4.47
N HIS A 41 5.69 -8.73 5.75
CA HIS A 41 6.91 -8.05 6.17
C HIS A 41 8.17 -8.72 5.61
N ASP A 42 8.29 -10.04 5.73
CA ASP A 42 9.44 -10.80 5.24
C ASP A 42 9.58 -10.72 3.71
N MET A 43 8.45 -10.76 2.98
CA MET A 43 8.45 -10.60 1.51
C MET A 43 8.95 -9.23 1.06
N ILE A 44 8.48 -8.15 1.70
CA ILE A 44 8.92 -6.77 1.38
C ILE A 44 10.37 -6.55 1.79
N PHE A 45 10.81 -7.17 2.89
CA PHE A 45 12.19 -7.12 3.31
C PHE A 45 13.12 -7.80 2.31
N ALA A 46 12.69 -8.92 1.71
CA ALA A 46 13.43 -9.61 0.66
C ALA A 46 13.49 -8.82 -0.66
N ASP A 47 12.37 -8.23 -1.10
CA ASP A 47 12.32 -7.33 -2.26
C ASP A 47 11.51 -6.06 -1.98
N ARG A 48 12.24 -4.95 -1.78
CA ARG A 48 11.66 -3.62 -1.53
C ARG A 48 10.91 -3.04 -2.74
N ARG A 49 11.02 -3.63 -3.92
CA ARG A 49 10.36 -3.16 -5.16
C ARG A 49 9.08 -3.93 -5.46
N MET A 50 8.72 -4.90 -4.62
CA MET A 50 7.52 -5.71 -4.79
C MET A 50 6.26 -4.85 -4.78
N LYS A 51 5.31 -5.16 -5.66
CA LYS A 51 4.07 -4.39 -5.82
C LYS A 51 2.96 -4.95 -4.94
N VAL A 52 2.03 -4.09 -4.53
CA VAL A 52 0.89 -4.47 -3.66
C VAL A 52 0.07 -5.64 -4.22
N HIS A 53 -0.12 -5.72 -5.54
CA HIS A 53 -0.84 -6.84 -6.16
C HIS A 53 -0.12 -8.20 -6.00
N GLU A 54 1.21 -8.23 -6.07
CA GLU A 54 2.03 -9.44 -5.87
C GLU A 54 1.96 -9.89 -4.40
N VAL A 55 1.97 -8.93 -3.47
CA VAL A 55 1.74 -9.19 -2.04
C VAL A 55 0.36 -9.84 -1.83
N ALA A 56 -0.68 -9.24 -2.42
CA ALA A 56 -2.05 -9.71 -2.28
C ALA A 56 -2.24 -11.12 -2.85
N GLU A 57 -1.61 -11.42 -3.98
CA GLU A 57 -1.63 -12.74 -4.61
C GLU A 57 -0.90 -13.80 -3.76
N ALA A 58 0.29 -13.47 -3.23
CA ALA A 58 1.07 -14.40 -2.41
C ALA A 58 0.45 -14.73 -1.04
N VAL A 59 -0.41 -13.84 -0.55
CA VAL A 59 -1.11 -13.98 0.73
C VAL A 59 -2.56 -14.46 0.51
N GLY A 60 -3.10 -14.34 -0.70
CA GLY A 60 -4.48 -14.68 -1.04
C GLY A 60 -5.49 -13.65 -0.52
N VAL A 61 -5.03 -12.43 -0.22
CA VAL A 61 -5.85 -11.39 0.42
C VAL A 61 -5.88 -10.15 -0.45
N TYR A 62 -6.96 -10.04 -1.23
CA TYR A 62 -7.22 -8.93 -2.12
C TYR A 62 -8.03 -7.85 -1.40
N GLY A 63 -7.59 -6.59 -1.50
CA GLY A 63 -8.25 -5.42 -0.93
C GLY A 63 -7.68 -4.93 0.40
N THR A 64 -7.25 -5.83 1.30
CA THR A 64 -6.66 -5.40 2.59
C THR A 64 -5.14 -5.37 2.60
N ALA A 65 -4.44 -5.93 1.60
CA ALA A 65 -2.98 -5.89 1.52
C ALA A 65 -2.42 -4.46 1.60
N SER A 66 -3.11 -3.47 1.01
CA SER A 66 -2.74 -2.06 1.12
C SER A 66 -2.87 -1.52 2.55
N ASN A 67 -3.93 -1.91 3.26
CA ASN A 67 -4.14 -1.53 4.66
C ASN A 67 -3.11 -2.21 5.57
N ILE A 68 -2.73 -3.46 5.30
CA ILE A 68 -1.66 -4.14 6.06
C ILE A 68 -0.33 -3.39 5.93
N LEU A 69 0.01 -2.99 4.70
CA LEU A 69 1.23 -2.21 4.42
C LEU A 69 1.23 -0.85 5.16
N HIS A 70 0.11 -0.15 5.14
CA HIS A 70 0.02 1.22 5.67
C HIS A 70 -0.36 1.30 7.15
N ASP A 71 -1.36 0.56 7.59
CA ASP A 71 -1.94 0.64 8.93
C ASP A 71 -1.24 -0.31 9.92
N ASN A 72 -0.88 -1.53 9.50
CA ASN A 72 -0.22 -2.50 10.38
C ASN A 72 1.31 -2.37 10.40
N LEU A 73 1.92 -2.17 9.23
CA LEU A 73 3.38 -2.10 9.08
C LEU A 73 3.91 -0.66 9.02
N GLU A 74 3.04 0.35 8.97
CA GLU A 74 3.38 1.78 8.86
C GLU A 74 4.35 2.10 7.69
N MET A 75 4.35 1.25 6.65
CA MET A 75 5.25 1.39 5.53
C MET A 75 4.77 2.47 4.56
N LYS A 76 5.73 3.19 4.00
CA LYS A 76 5.48 4.22 2.98
C LYS A 76 6.18 3.82 1.68
N LYS A 77 5.47 4.02 0.58
CA LYS A 77 6.04 3.84 -0.76
C LYS A 77 7.06 4.94 -1.02
N LEU A 78 8.31 4.55 -1.24
CA LEU A 78 9.39 5.44 -1.64
C LEU A 78 9.73 5.19 -3.11
N SER A 79 10.00 6.27 -3.86
CA SER A 79 10.56 6.18 -5.20
C SER A 79 12.09 6.16 -5.14
N ALA A 80 12.70 5.35 -5.99
CA ALA A 80 14.15 5.38 -6.16
C ALA A 80 14.58 6.69 -6.84
N GLN A 81 15.69 7.27 -6.39
CA GLN A 81 16.29 8.42 -7.07
C GLN A 81 16.83 8.01 -8.45
N TRP A 82 16.61 8.85 -9.45
CA TRP A 82 17.18 8.65 -10.78
C TRP A 82 18.71 8.77 -10.72
N VAL A 83 19.42 7.70 -11.05
CA VAL A 83 20.89 7.70 -11.14
C VAL A 83 21.31 7.77 -12.61
N PRO A 84 22.06 8.81 -13.03
CA PRO A 84 22.63 8.86 -14.38
C PRO A 84 23.54 7.66 -14.64
N ARG A 85 23.36 6.99 -15.78
CA ARG A 85 24.07 5.76 -16.16
C ARG A 85 25.59 5.92 -16.40
N LEU A 86 26.13 7.14 -16.32
CA LEU A 86 27.53 7.46 -16.58
C LEU A 86 28.42 7.16 -15.37
N LEU A 87 28.38 5.93 -14.86
CA LEU A 87 29.37 5.40 -13.92
C LEU A 87 30.50 4.65 -14.65
N THR A 88 30.79 5.02 -15.90
CA THR A 88 31.93 4.48 -16.62
C THR A 88 33.18 5.25 -16.23
N MET A 89 34.06 4.52 -15.56
CA MET A 89 35.48 4.67 -15.26
C MET A 89 36.35 5.48 -16.25
N HIS A 90 35.97 6.68 -16.68
CA HIS A 90 36.86 7.54 -17.46
C HIS A 90 37.82 8.26 -16.49
N ARG A 91 38.68 7.48 -15.82
CA ARG A 91 40.01 7.98 -15.45
C ARG A 91 40.68 8.36 -16.76
N LEU A 92 40.58 9.64 -17.12
CA LEU A 92 41.44 10.27 -18.11
C LEU A 92 42.87 9.98 -17.65
N THR A 93 43.48 8.96 -18.23
CA THR A 93 44.93 8.87 -18.37
C THR A 93 45.45 10.26 -18.75
N PRO A 94 46.50 10.77 -18.10
CA PRO A 94 47.11 12.02 -18.53
C PRO A 94 47.46 11.88 -20.02
N PRO A 95 47.19 12.90 -20.86
CA PRO A 95 47.57 12.84 -22.26
C PRO A 95 49.07 12.53 -22.35
N GLN A 96 49.45 11.55 -23.17
CA GLN A 96 50.83 11.08 -23.36
C GLN A 96 51.79 12.15 -23.95
N SER A 97 51.35 13.41 -24.02
CA SER A 97 52.09 14.55 -24.57
C SER A 97 53.05 15.23 -23.60
N LEU A 98 53.36 14.63 -22.43
CA LEU A 98 54.24 15.23 -21.41
C LEU A 98 55.45 14.35 -21.02
N LEU A 99 55.83 13.36 -21.82
CA LEU A 99 57.11 12.68 -21.61
C LEU A 99 58.24 13.47 -22.30
N PRO A 100 59.31 13.89 -21.59
CA PRO A 100 60.43 14.58 -22.21
C PRO A 100 61.21 13.62 -23.12
N ASN A 101 61.79 14.21 -24.19
CA ASN A 101 62.59 13.56 -25.23
C ASN A 101 63.78 12.75 -24.69
#